data_AF-A0A117T068-F1
#
_entry.id   AF-A0A117T068-F1
#
_cell.length_a   1.000
_cell.length_b   1.000
_cell.length_c   1.000
_cell.angle_alpha   90.00
_cell.angle_beta   90.00
_cell.angle_gamma   90.00
#
_symmetry.space_group_name_H-M   'P 1'
#
loop_
_entity.id
_entity.type
_entity.pdbx_description
1 polymer ?
#
loop_
_entity_poly.entity_id
_entity_poly.type
_entity_poly.pdbx_seq_one_letter_code
_entity_poly.pdbx_strand_id
1 'polypeptide(L)' 'MSAWNYWHVYNHMRNIYLSTGVAPSRDDLLNKFAELDSRQIDEGIEEFDLAIGNRKRGEAG' A
#
# COMPACT_ATOMS: atom_id res chain seq x y z
N MET A 1 2.71 21.94 -0.98
CA MET A 1 2.48 20.82 -0.03
C MET A 1 1.63 19.82 -0.76
N SER A 2 2.24 18.70 -1.16
CA SER A 2 1.53 17.60 -1.81
C SER A 2 0.42 17.11 -0.86
N ALA A 3 -0.78 16.86 -1.39
CA ALA A 3 -1.93 16.42 -0.61
C ALA A 3 -1.88 14.91 -0.26
N TRP A 4 -0.76 14.27 -0.58
CA TRP A 4 -0.58 12.84 -0.43
C TRP A 4 -0.09 12.51 0.98
N ASN A 5 -0.45 11.32 1.46
CA ASN A 5 -0.06 10.76 2.75
C ASN A 5 -0.08 9.22 2.64
N TYR A 6 0.27 8.53 3.72
CA TYR A 6 0.30 7.06 3.77
C TYR A 6 -1.02 6.40 3.31
N TRP A 7 -2.16 7.07 3.49
CA TRP A 7 -3.46 6.55 3.06
C TRP A 7 -3.60 6.45 1.54
N HIS A 8 -2.97 7.36 0.79
CA HIS A 8 -2.94 7.30 -0.67
C HIS A 8 -2.10 6.12 -1.17
N VAL A 9 -1.00 5.82 -0.46
CA VAL A 9 -0.13 4.65 -0.73
C VAL A 9 -0.93 3.37 -0.52
N TYR A 10 -1.56 3.21 0.66
CA TYR A 10 -2.43 2.08 0.97
C TYR A 10 -3.52 1.86 -0.10
N ASN A 11 -4.27 2.91 -0.45
CA ASN A 11 -5.39 2.78 -1.38
C ASN A 11 -4.90 2.44 -2.79
N HIS A 12 -3.73 2.96 -3.19
CA HIS A 12 -3.12 2.60 -4.46
C HIS A 12 -2.73 1.11 -4.50
N MET A 13 -2.01 0.63 -3.48
CA MET A 13 -1.65 -0.80 -3.37
C MET A 13 -2.88 -1.70 -3.39
N ARG A 14 -3.91 -1.34 -2.62
CA ARG A 14 -5.18 -2.07 -2.57
C ARG A 14 -5.85 -2.18 -3.94
N ASN A 15 -5.91 -1.08 -4.70
CA ASN A 15 -6.53 -1.09 -6.02
C ASN A 15 -5.75 -1.95 -7.03
N ILE A 16 -4.42 -1.85 -7.05
CA ILE A 16 -3.57 -2.67 -7.91
C ILE A 16 -3.70 -4.15 -7.54
N TYR A 17 -3.62 -4.48 -6.25
CA TYR A 17 -3.74 -5.85 -5.77
C TYR A 17 -5.11 -6.45 -6.09
N LEU A 18 -6.21 -5.71 -5.92
CA LEU A 18 -7.55 -6.20 -6.27
C LEU A 18 -7.72 -6.42 -7.77
N SER A 19 -7.04 -5.64 -8.60
CA SER A 19 -7.13 -5.77 -10.06
C SER A 19 -6.20 -6.84 -10.64
N THR A 20 -5.07 -7.12 -10.00
CA THR A 20 -3.98 -7.93 -10.58
C THR A 20 -3.58 -9.15 -9.74
N GLY A 21 -3.98 -9.19 -8.47
CA GLY A 21 -3.51 -10.16 -7.48
C GLY A 21 -2.07 -9.93 -7.00
N VAL A 22 -1.40 -8.87 -7.47
CA VAL A 22 0.02 -8.58 -7.18
C VAL A 22 0.13 -7.21 -6.51
N ALA A 23 0.85 -7.12 -5.39
CA ALA A 23 1.13 -5.85 -4.74
C ALA A 23 2.31 -5.15 -5.42
N PRO A 24 2.26 -3.81 -5.63
CA PRO A 24 3.37 -3.07 -6.20
C PRO A 24 4.58 -3.07 -5.25
N SER A 25 5.79 -2.99 -5.80
CA SER A 25 7.01 -2.96 -5.01
C SER A 25 7.21 -1.61 -4.33
N ARG A 26 8.05 -1.57 -3.29
CA ARG A 26 8.42 -0.31 -2.61
C ARG A 26 9.06 0.68 -3.58
N ASP A 27 9.90 0.23 -4.51
CA ASP A 27 10.56 1.09 -5.49
C ASP A 27 9.54 1.72 -6.46
N ASP A 28 8.52 0.96 -6.88
CA ASP A 28 7.42 1.50 -7.69
C ASP A 28 6.65 2.59 -6.92
N LEU A 29 6.45 2.38 -5.62
CA LEU A 29 5.77 3.35 -4.75
C LEU A 29 6.61 4.60 -4.53
N LEU A 30 7.93 4.48 -4.30
CA LEU A 30 8.85 5.61 -4.20
C LEU A 30 8.88 6.44 -5.50
N ASN A 31 8.87 5.77 -6.65
CA ASN A 31 8.82 6.47 -7.94
C ASN A 31 7.48 7.17 -8.15
N LYS A 32 6.36 6.53 -7.80
CA LYS A 32 5.02 7.10 -7.98
C LYS A 32 4.72 8.24 -7.00
N PHE A 33 5.15 8.09 -5.76
CA PHE A 33 4.93 9.01 -4.65
C PHE A 33 6.21 9.75 -4.28
N ALA A 34 6.97 10.22 -5.28
CA ALA A 34 8.29 10.82 -5.07
C ALA A 34 8.27 12.09 -4.19
N GLU A 35 7.11 12.73 -4.04
CA GLU A 35 6.92 13.90 -3.17
C GLU A 35 6.55 13.55 -1.72
N LEU A 36 6.32 12.26 -1.42
CA LEU A 36 6.07 11.78 -0.06
C LEU A 36 7.37 11.44 0.64
N ASP A 37 7.40 11.66 1.96
CA ASP A 37 8.48 11.13 2.78
C ASP A 37 8.47 9.60 2.72
N SER A 38 9.65 8.99 2.61
CA SER A 38 9.78 7.53 2.53
C SER A 38 9.12 6.82 3.70
N ARG A 39 9.08 7.44 4.88
CA ARG A 39 8.38 6.91 6.06
C ARG A 39 6.88 6.79 5.83
N GLN A 40 6.25 7.76 5.16
CA GLN A 40 4.83 7.70 4.87
C GLN A 40 4.51 6.63 3.81
N ILE A 41 5.47 6.31 2.93
CA ILE A 41 5.37 5.18 2.01
C ILE A 41 5.44 3.87 2.78
N ASP A 42 6.41 3.74 3.69
CA ASP A 42 6.58 2.55 4.54
C ASP A 42 5.34 2.33 5.43
N GLU A 43 4.80 3.37 6.06
CA GLU A 43 3.55 3.32 6.83
C GLU A 43 2.37 2.84 5.98
N GLY A 44 2.26 3.28 4.72
CA GLY A 44 1.20 2.84 3.81
C GLY A 44 1.32 1.36 3.40
N ILE A 45 2.55 0.86 3.26
CA ILE A 45 2.85 -0.55 2.99
C ILE A 45 2.47 -1.42 4.18
N GLU A 46 2.86 -1.02 5.39
CA GLU A 46 2.54 -1.76 6.62
C GLU A 46 1.03 -1.90 6.83
N GLU A 47 0.27 -0.82 6.63
CA GLU A 47 -1.21 -0.85 6.70
C GLU A 47 -1.83 -1.80 5.66
N PHE A 48 -1.25 -1.86 4.46
CA PHE A 48 -1.71 -2.78 3.43
C PHE A 48 -1.46 -4.25 3.81
N ASP A 49 -0.25 -4.55 4.27
CA ASP A 49 0.15 -5.90 4.67
C ASP A 49 -0.68 -6.41 5.85
N LEU A 50 -0.95 -5.56 6.85
CA LEU A 50 -1.86 -5.88 7.96
C LEU A 50 -3.27 -6.19 7.46
N ALA A 51 -3.81 -5.37 6.55
CA ALA A 51 -5.16 -5.55 6.01
C ALA A 51 -5.29 -6.85 5.20
N ILE A 52 -4.30 -7.20 4.37
CA ILE A 52 -4.31 -8.45 3.59
C ILE A 52 -4.03 -9.68 4.47
N GLY A 53 -3.10 -9.57 5.42
CA GLY A 53 -2.81 -10.64 6.38
C GLY A 53 -4.05 -11.02 7.21
N ASN A 54 -4.84 -10.03 7.63
CA ASN A 54 -6.11 -10.27 8.32
C ASN A 54 -7.17 -10.94 7.42
N ARG A 55 -7.23 -10.62 6.12
CA ARG A 55 -8.15 -11.29 5.19
C ARG A 55 -7.83 -12.77 5.02
N LYS A 56 -6.55 -13.12 4.82
CA LYS A 56 -6.13 -14.53 4.69
C LYS A 56 -6.47 -15.38 5.91
N ARG A 57 -6.47 -14.78 7.11
CA ARG A 57 -6.87 -15.46 8.34
C ARG A 57 -8.39 -15.69 8.44
N GLY A 58 -9.20 -14.79 7.88
CA GLY A 58 -10.66 -14.91 7.85
C GLY A 58 -11.21 -15.86 6.77
N GLU A 59 -10.47 -16.07 5.68
CA GLU A 59 -10.84 -17.01 4.60
C GLU A 59 -10.53 -18.48 4.95
N ALA A 60 -9.78 -18.73 6.02
CA ALA A 60 -9.45 -20.06 6.54
C ALA A 60 -10.37 -20.53 7.69
N GLY A 61 -11.48 -19.81 7.94
CA GLY A 61 -12.44 -20.07 9.02
C GLY A 61 -13.79 -20.58 8.52
#